data_AF-A0A2V8T6G7-F1
#
_entry.id   AF-A0A2V8T6G7-F1
#
_cell.length_a   1.000
_cell.length_b   1.000
_cell.length_c   1.000
_cell.angle_alpha   90.00
_cell.angle_beta   90.00
_cell.angle_gamma   90.00
#
_symmetry.space_group_name_H-M   'P 1'
#
loop_
_entity.id
_entity.type
_entity.pdbx_description
1 polymer ?
#
loop_
_entity_poly.entity_id
_entity_poly.type
_entity_poly.pdbx_seq_one_letter_code
_entity_poly.pdbx_strand_id
1 'polypeptide(L)'
;MGWSHPQYTKGQVDAAGQKLAKWFSGVPELSNWDYEEFDEMFAIVNNWRSAHNYPLIMMRKTLQNRAKSLDISAVVAQRIKRLSSIGSKLERNAAMKLSQMQDIGGCRAIMKNVKRVKRLVRLYKQRCEEKPDKGPEFVKAYDYIELPKSDGYRGVHLIHKYRSRSEKHKVFNGLRIEFQLRSALQHAWATAVETVGTFTQQALKSNQGDQDWLRFFALMGSAIAMREGTPIP
;
A
#
# COMPACT_ATOMS: atom_id res chain seq x y z
N MET A 1 -6.18 -22.64 12.73
CA MET A 1 -6.05 -21.20 13.06
C MET A 1 -7.12 -20.42 12.32
N GLY A 2 -7.94 -19.64 13.02
CA GLY A 2 -9.00 -18.81 12.42
C GLY A 2 -8.47 -17.48 11.91
N TRP A 3 -8.99 -16.98 10.79
CA TRP A 3 -8.71 -15.63 10.29
C TRP A 3 -9.59 -14.63 11.03
N SER A 4 -9.06 -13.47 11.42
CA SER A 4 -9.88 -12.38 11.98
C SER A 4 -10.88 -11.90 10.93
N HIS A 5 -12.17 -11.95 11.23
CA HIS A 5 -13.20 -11.42 10.34
C HIS A 5 -13.43 -9.93 10.64
N PRO A 6 -13.82 -9.11 9.65
CA PRO A 6 -14.37 -7.78 9.91
C PRO A 6 -15.59 -7.92 10.84
N GLN A 7 -15.50 -7.36 12.05
CA GLN A 7 -16.57 -7.40 13.06
C GLN A 7 -17.41 -6.12 13.09
N TYR A 8 -16.88 -5.03 12.55
CA TYR A 8 -17.46 -3.69 12.64
C TYR A 8 -17.90 -3.17 11.28
N THR A 9 -18.93 -2.33 11.27
CA THR A 9 -19.38 -1.64 10.07
C THR A 9 -18.34 -0.64 9.57
N LYS A 10 -18.40 -0.26 8.29
CA LYS A 10 -17.48 0.76 7.74
C LYS A 10 -17.61 2.11 8.47
N GLY A 11 -18.82 2.46 8.92
CA GLY A 11 -19.05 3.68 9.69
C GLY A 11 -18.31 3.66 11.03
N GLN A 12 -18.40 2.56 11.78
CA GLN A 12 -17.64 2.38 13.03
C GLN A 12 -16.13 2.41 12.80
N VAL A 13 -15.65 1.74 11.74
CA VAL A 13 -14.23 1.76 11.37
C VAL A 13 -13.76 3.17 11.02
N ASP A 14 -14.56 3.94 10.30
CA ASP A 14 -14.22 5.32 9.92
C ASP A 14 -14.23 6.26 11.13
N ALA A 15 -15.19 6.10 12.05
CA ALA A 15 -15.23 6.84 13.32
C ALA A 15 -14.01 6.53 14.18
N ALA A 16 -13.66 5.25 14.35
CA ALA A 16 -12.45 4.85 15.07
C ALA A 16 -11.17 5.35 14.38
N GLY A 17 -11.16 5.41 13.04
CA GLY A 17 -10.06 6.00 12.28
C GLY A 17 -9.88 7.50 12.51
N GLN A 18 -10.98 8.26 12.59
CA GLN A 18 -10.93 9.69 12.95
C GLN A 18 -10.44 9.89 14.38
N LYS A 19 -10.92 9.07 15.32
CA LYS A 19 -10.44 9.05 16.70
C LYS A 19 -8.92 8.80 16.75
N LEU A 20 -8.44 7.80 16.00
CA LEU A 20 -7.01 7.50 15.90
C LEU A 20 -6.20 8.66 15.31
N ALA A 21 -6.72 9.35 14.31
CA ALA A 21 -6.06 10.52 13.72
C ALA A 21 -5.87 11.63 14.76
N LYS A 22 -6.92 11.94 15.54
CA LYS A 22 -6.87 12.92 16.63
C LYS A 22 -5.82 12.54 17.67
N TRP A 23 -5.79 11.27 18.06
CA TRP A 23 -4.79 10.73 19.00
C TRP A 23 -3.35 10.98 18.53
N PHE A 24 -3.07 10.77 17.24
CA PHE A 24 -1.75 11.05 16.65
C PHE A 24 -1.41 12.54 16.54
N SER A 25 -2.39 13.42 16.40
CA SER A 25 -2.16 14.88 16.39
C SER A 25 -1.93 15.49 17.77
N GLY A 26 -2.12 14.73 18.87
CA GLY A 26 -1.94 15.24 20.23
C GLY A 26 -2.95 16.31 20.65
N VAL A 27 -4.17 16.27 20.10
CA VAL A 27 -5.20 17.30 20.33
C VAL A 27 -5.69 17.25 21.80
N PRO A 28 -5.82 18.40 22.50
CA PRO A 28 -6.19 18.44 23.92
C PRO A 28 -7.52 17.77 24.26
N GLU A 29 -8.49 17.75 23.34
CA GLU A 29 -9.80 17.10 23.51
C GLU A 29 -9.73 15.60 23.89
N LEU A 30 -8.57 14.96 23.68
CA LEU A 30 -8.30 13.59 24.11
C LEU A 30 -8.16 13.46 25.64
N SER A 31 -7.94 14.55 26.38
CA SER A 31 -7.89 14.54 27.84
C SER A 31 -9.21 14.12 28.48
N ASN A 32 -10.29 14.15 27.70
CA ASN A 32 -11.64 13.80 28.15
C ASN A 32 -12.04 12.37 27.80
N TRP A 33 -11.20 11.62 27.09
CA TRP A 33 -11.50 10.22 26.78
C TRP A 33 -11.11 9.34 27.95
N ASP A 34 -12.02 8.45 28.32
CA ASP A 34 -11.71 7.41 29.30
C ASP A 34 -10.95 6.23 28.65
N TYR A 35 -10.50 5.31 29.49
CA TYR A 35 -9.78 4.12 29.05
C TYR A 35 -10.63 3.22 28.13
N GLU A 36 -11.94 3.15 28.35
CA GLU A 36 -12.84 2.30 27.55
C GLU A 36 -12.95 2.82 26.11
N GLU A 37 -13.02 4.13 25.92
CA GLU A 37 -13.04 4.74 24.60
C GLU A 37 -11.75 4.47 23.79
N PHE A 38 -10.59 4.49 24.46
CA PHE A 38 -9.31 4.16 23.82
C PHE A 38 -9.25 2.68 23.43
N ASP A 39 -9.65 1.79 24.35
CA ASP A 39 -9.64 0.36 24.11
C ASP A 39 -10.59 -0.04 22.98
N GLU A 40 -11.81 0.54 22.94
CA GLU A 40 -12.75 0.32 21.85
C GLU A 40 -12.18 0.78 20.50
N MET A 41 -11.62 2.00 20.44
CA MET A 41 -10.99 2.52 19.24
C MET A 41 -9.88 1.58 18.73
N PHE A 42 -8.96 1.18 19.61
CA PHE A 42 -7.87 0.28 19.23
C PHE A 42 -8.37 -1.11 18.84
N ALA A 43 -9.41 -1.63 19.50
CA ALA A 43 -10.03 -2.90 19.13
C ALA A 43 -10.61 -2.85 17.71
N ILE A 44 -11.38 -1.80 17.38
CA ILE A 44 -11.97 -1.62 16.05
C ILE A 44 -10.88 -1.51 14.97
N VAL A 45 -9.89 -0.63 15.17
CA VAL A 45 -8.82 -0.41 14.19
C VAL A 45 -7.99 -1.69 14.01
N ASN A 46 -7.65 -2.39 15.10
CA ASN A 46 -6.88 -3.62 15.01
C ASN A 46 -7.68 -4.77 14.41
N ASN A 47 -8.98 -4.89 14.65
CA ASN A 47 -9.84 -5.85 13.97
C ASN A 47 -9.83 -5.60 12.46
N TRP A 48 -10.08 -4.35 12.03
CA TRP A 48 -10.07 -3.98 10.62
C TRP A 48 -8.71 -4.26 9.96
N ARG A 49 -7.62 -3.87 10.62
CA ARG A 49 -6.25 -4.13 10.16
C ARG A 49 -5.95 -5.62 10.06
N SER A 50 -6.36 -6.41 11.05
CA SER A 50 -6.12 -7.86 11.09
C SER A 50 -6.94 -8.62 10.06
N ALA A 51 -8.16 -8.17 9.77
CA ALA A 51 -9.02 -8.76 8.76
C ALA A 51 -8.45 -8.69 7.33
N HIS A 52 -7.52 -7.76 7.06
CA HIS A 52 -6.83 -7.69 5.78
C HIS A 52 -5.83 -8.84 5.54
N ASN A 53 -5.42 -9.59 6.58
CA ASN A 53 -4.43 -10.66 6.43
C ASN A 53 -4.87 -11.76 5.45
N TYR A 54 -6.14 -12.18 5.52
CA TYR A 54 -6.64 -13.23 4.64
C TYR A 54 -6.65 -12.80 3.16
N PRO A 55 -7.29 -11.68 2.77
CA PRO A 55 -7.17 -11.13 1.42
C PRO A 55 -5.74 -10.93 0.95
N LEU A 56 -4.87 -10.40 1.82
CA LEU A 56 -3.47 -10.13 1.51
C LEU A 56 -2.76 -11.40 1.07
N ILE A 57 -2.90 -12.50 1.80
CA ILE A 57 -2.25 -13.78 1.48
C ILE A 57 -2.79 -14.35 0.16
N MET A 58 -4.10 -14.32 -0.05
CA MET A 58 -4.73 -14.86 -1.26
C MET A 58 -4.33 -14.06 -2.51
N MET A 59 -4.32 -12.74 -2.39
CA MET A 59 -3.95 -11.84 -3.47
C MET A 59 -2.44 -11.87 -3.74
N ARG A 60 -1.60 -12.02 -2.70
CA ARG A 60 -0.16 -12.26 -2.85
C ARG A 60 0.13 -13.55 -3.62
N LYS A 61 -0.55 -14.67 -3.31
CA LYS A 61 -0.38 -15.93 -4.05
C LYS A 61 -0.67 -15.74 -5.54
N THR A 62 -1.77 -15.04 -5.86
CA THR A 62 -2.13 -14.71 -7.24
C THR A 62 -1.07 -13.85 -7.92
N LEU A 63 -0.58 -12.80 -7.24
CA LEU A 63 0.49 -11.95 -7.74
C LEU A 63 1.79 -12.72 -7.96
N GLN A 64 2.15 -13.60 -7.03
CA GLN A 64 3.35 -14.43 -7.14
C GLN A 64 3.30 -15.33 -8.37
N ASN A 65 2.19 -16.03 -8.60
CA ASN A 65 2.05 -16.90 -9.76
C ASN A 65 2.16 -16.13 -11.09
N ARG A 66 1.49 -14.98 -11.19
CA ARG A 66 1.52 -14.11 -12.38
C ARG A 66 2.89 -13.46 -12.60
N ALA A 67 3.55 -13.05 -11.52
CA ALA A 67 4.90 -12.48 -11.60
C ALA A 67 5.90 -13.54 -12.05
N LYS A 68 5.89 -14.73 -11.42
CA LYS A 68 6.80 -15.83 -11.76
C LYS A 68 6.58 -16.41 -13.16
N SER A 69 5.36 -16.40 -13.69
CA SER A 69 5.12 -16.80 -15.08
C SER A 69 5.72 -15.86 -16.11
N LEU A 70 5.96 -14.59 -15.74
CA LEU A 70 6.60 -13.59 -16.61
C LEU A 70 8.09 -13.45 -16.34
N ASP A 71 8.54 -13.73 -15.12
CA ASP A 71 9.91 -13.58 -14.66
C ASP A 71 10.19 -14.54 -13.51
N ILE A 72 10.94 -15.61 -13.78
CA ILE A 72 11.24 -16.65 -12.78
C ILE A 72 12.01 -16.09 -11.58
N SER A 73 12.75 -14.99 -11.77
CA SER A 73 13.52 -14.30 -10.73
C SER A 73 12.69 -13.33 -9.89
N ALA A 74 11.40 -13.17 -10.19
CA ALA A 74 10.54 -12.23 -9.49
C ALA A 74 10.43 -12.55 -7.99
N VAL A 75 10.69 -11.54 -7.17
CA VAL A 75 10.52 -11.62 -5.71
C VAL A 75 9.19 -10.97 -5.35
N VAL A 76 8.33 -11.71 -4.66
CA VAL A 76 7.03 -11.22 -4.21
C VAL A 76 6.95 -11.27 -2.70
N ALA A 77 6.67 -10.11 -2.09
CA ALA A 77 6.51 -9.94 -0.65
C ALA A 77 5.13 -9.37 -0.33
N GLN A 78 4.72 -9.49 0.93
CA GLN A 78 3.52 -8.86 1.45
C GLN A 78 3.83 -8.14 2.76
N ARG A 79 3.07 -7.09 3.05
CA ARG A 79 3.17 -6.31 4.28
C ARG A 79 1.79 -5.85 4.72
N ILE A 80 1.53 -5.94 6.02
CA ILE A 80 0.45 -5.20 6.67
C ILE A 80 1.01 -3.90 7.22
N LYS A 81 0.27 -2.81 7.04
CA LYS A 81 0.66 -1.50 7.53
C LYS A 81 0.69 -1.47 9.05
N ARG A 82 1.67 -0.76 9.62
CA ARG A 82 1.78 -0.59 11.07
C ARG A 82 0.70 0.39 11.54
N LEU A 83 0.19 0.20 12.76
CA LEU A 83 -0.81 1.07 13.37
C LEU A 83 -0.34 2.54 13.39
N SER A 84 0.92 2.78 13.76
CA SER A 84 1.50 4.13 13.73
C SER A 84 1.46 4.77 12.35
N SER A 85 1.82 4.03 11.31
CA SER A 85 1.75 4.53 9.93
C SER A 85 0.31 4.73 9.42
N ILE A 86 -0.68 4.04 9.99
CA ILE A 86 -2.10 4.27 9.70
C ILE A 86 -2.51 5.59 10.35
N GLY A 87 -2.25 5.76 11.64
CA GLY A 87 -2.53 6.98 12.40
C GLY A 87 -1.92 8.23 11.75
N SER A 88 -0.60 8.24 11.54
CA SER A 88 0.10 9.36 10.88
C SER A 88 -0.31 9.60 9.41
N LYS A 89 -0.99 8.65 8.77
CA LYS A 89 -1.54 8.89 7.42
C LYS A 89 -2.92 9.51 7.49
N LEU A 90 -3.76 9.08 8.42
CA LEU A 90 -5.08 9.65 8.65
C LEU A 90 -4.97 11.08 9.17
N GLU A 91 -4.04 11.34 10.08
CA GLU A 91 -3.77 12.69 10.61
C GLU A 91 -3.38 13.65 9.47
N ARG A 92 -2.37 13.33 8.65
CA ARG A 92 -1.98 14.15 7.49
C ARG A 92 -3.02 14.28 6.38
N ASN A 93 -4.05 13.44 6.36
CA ASN A 93 -5.08 13.42 5.32
C ASN A 93 -6.47 13.43 5.96
N ALA A 94 -6.88 14.57 6.52
CA ALA A 94 -8.13 14.70 7.28
C ALA A 94 -9.39 14.20 6.56
N ALA A 95 -9.44 14.29 5.22
CA ALA A 95 -10.56 13.79 4.41
C ALA A 95 -10.56 12.25 4.21
N MET A 96 -9.48 11.55 4.58
CA MET A 96 -9.32 10.12 4.34
C MET A 96 -10.08 9.29 5.37
N LYS A 97 -10.90 8.35 4.86
CA LYS A 97 -11.59 7.34 5.66
C LYS A 97 -10.76 6.08 5.82
N LEU A 98 -10.68 5.51 7.03
CA LEU A 98 -9.90 4.28 7.29
C LEU A 98 -10.40 3.09 6.48
N SER A 99 -11.71 2.93 6.34
CA SER A 99 -12.34 1.90 5.50
C SER A 99 -12.01 2.07 4.00
N GLN A 100 -11.54 3.27 3.60
CA GLN A 100 -11.15 3.59 2.24
C GLN A 100 -9.64 3.55 1.99
N MET A 101 -8.83 3.41 3.04
CA MET A 101 -7.38 3.34 2.93
C MET A 101 -6.96 2.12 2.08
N GLN A 102 -6.20 2.39 1.03
CA GLN A 102 -5.86 1.42 -0.02
C GLN A 102 -4.67 0.52 0.36
N ASP A 103 -3.79 1.03 1.22
CA ASP A 103 -2.49 0.44 1.55
C ASP A 103 -2.43 -0.15 2.97
N ILE A 104 -3.56 -0.62 3.52
CA ILE A 104 -3.56 -1.40 4.78
C ILE A 104 -2.85 -2.74 4.55
N GLY A 105 -3.25 -3.46 3.50
CA GLY A 105 -2.53 -4.62 3.00
C GLY A 105 -1.85 -4.29 1.69
N GLY A 106 -0.54 -4.52 1.61
CA GLY A 106 0.25 -4.26 0.41
C GLY A 106 1.03 -5.50 -0.03
N CYS A 107 0.94 -5.86 -1.30
CA CYS A 107 1.86 -6.81 -1.93
C CYS A 107 2.86 -6.04 -2.77
N ARG A 108 4.10 -6.52 -2.81
CA ARG A 108 5.15 -5.98 -3.68
C ARG A 108 5.64 -7.08 -4.61
N ALA A 109 5.75 -6.77 -5.90
CA ALA A 109 6.45 -7.61 -6.85
C ALA A 109 7.66 -6.84 -7.41
N ILE A 110 8.84 -7.41 -7.22
CA ILE A 110 10.11 -6.90 -7.72
C ILE A 110 10.48 -7.76 -8.92
N MET A 111 10.43 -7.14 -10.10
CA MET A 111 10.72 -7.77 -11.38
C MET A 111 12.14 -7.39 -11.82
N LYS A 112 12.76 -8.20 -12.68
CA LYS A 112 14.12 -7.97 -13.18
C LYS A 112 14.31 -6.59 -13.84
N ASN A 113 13.30 -6.11 -14.59
CA ASN A 113 13.36 -4.82 -15.28
C ASN A 113 11.97 -4.25 -15.58
N VAL A 114 11.92 -2.99 -16.03
CA VAL A 114 10.68 -2.27 -16.37
C VAL A 114 9.86 -2.97 -17.45
N LYS A 115 10.49 -3.61 -18.45
CA LYS A 115 9.77 -4.34 -19.49
C LYS A 115 8.92 -5.46 -18.89
N ARG A 116 9.44 -6.18 -17.89
CA ARG A 116 8.68 -7.21 -17.15
C ARG A 116 7.59 -6.60 -16.27
N VAL A 117 7.83 -5.44 -15.63
CA VAL A 117 6.79 -4.70 -14.90
C VAL A 117 5.64 -4.32 -15.82
N LYS A 118 5.92 -3.65 -16.95
CA LYS A 118 4.89 -3.24 -17.94
C LYS A 118 4.10 -4.46 -18.47
N ARG A 119 4.75 -5.62 -18.68
CA ARG A 119 4.07 -6.88 -19.04
C ARG A 119 3.13 -7.37 -17.94
N LEU A 120 3.56 -7.35 -16.68
CA LEU A 120 2.72 -7.75 -15.54
C LEU A 120 1.51 -6.82 -15.38
N VAL A 121 1.70 -5.51 -15.54
CA VAL A 121 0.60 -4.53 -15.53
C VAL A 121 -0.42 -4.85 -16.62
N ARG A 122 0.04 -5.09 -17.87
CA ARG A 122 -0.85 -5.47 -18.99
C ARG A 122 -1.61 -6.76 -18.70
N LEU A 123 -0.95 -7.78 -18.16
CA LEU A 123 -1.59 -9.03 -17.76
C LEU A 123 -2.72 -8.81 -16.75
N TYR A 124 -2.54 -7.91 -15.78
CA TYR A 124 -3.59 -7.56 -14.83
C TYR A 124 -4.75 -6.83 -15.51
N LYS A 125 -4.48 -5.81 -16.35
CA LYS A 125 -5.52 -5.07 -17.08
C LYS A 125 -6.36 -5.99 -17.97
N GLN A 126 -5.68 -6.78 -18.82
CA GLN A 126 -6.33 -7.73 -19.73
C GLN A 126 -7.21 -8.73 -18.97
N ARG A 127 -6.74 -9.29 -17.85
CA ARG A 127 -7.55 -10.25 -17.07
C ARG A 127 -8.77 -9.61 -16.43
N CYS A 128 -8.69 -8.35 -16.03
CA CYS A 128 -9.83 -7.62 -15.51
C CYS A 128 -10.85 -7.29 -16.61
N GLU A 129 -10.40 -7.00 -17.84
CA GLU A 129 -11.25 -6.77 -19.00
C GLU A 129 -11.94 -8.06 -19.48
N GLU A 130 -11.20 -9.16 -19.62
CA GLU A 130 -11.74 -10.44 -20.08
C GLU A 130 -12.71 -11.08 -19.09
N LYS A 131 -12.49 -10.85 -17.78
CA LYS A 131 -13.20 -11.56 -16.70
C LYS A 131 -13.47 -10.62 -15.51
N PRO A 132 -14.28 -9.56 -15.69
CA PRO A 132 -14.51 -8.54 -14.66
C PRO A 132 -15.12 -9.09 -13.37
N ASP A 133 -15.83 -10.22 -13.46
CA ASP A 133 -16.49 -10.87 -12.32
C ASP A 133 -15.69 -12.00 -11.68
N LYS A 134 -14.49 -12.29 -12.18
CA LYS A 134 -13.63 -13.38 -11.66
C LYS A 134 -12.37 -12.83 -10.99
N GLY A 135 -12.27 -13.08 -9.68
CA GLY A 135 -11.14 -12.66 -8.86
C GLY A 135 -11.31 -11.25 -8.29
N PRO A 136 -10.22 -10.64 -7.78
CA PRO A 136 -10.26 -9.31 -7.19
C PRO A 136 -10.73 -8.24 -8.18
N GLU A 137 -11.55 -7.31 -7.70
CA GLU A 137 -12.03 -6.16 -8.47
C GLU A 137 -10.91 -5.15 -8.64
N PHE A 138 -10.64 -4.73 -9.87
CA PHE A 138 -9.75 -3.60 -10.12
C PHE A 138 -10.43 -2.27 -9.77
N VAL A 139 -9.73 -1.41 -9.04
CA VAL A 139 -10.26 -0.10 -8.61
C VAL A 139 -9.55 1.04 -9.34
N LYS A 140 -8.22 1.07 -9.26
CA LYS A 140 -7.42 2.18 -9.79
C LYS A 140 -5.97 1.75 -10.01
N ALA A 141 -5.30 2.41 -10.94
CA ALA A 141 -3.86 2.29 -11.15
C ALA A 141 -3.18 3.66 -11.09
N TYR A 142 -1.96 3.68 -10.58
CA TYR A 142 -1.05 4.82 -10.65
C TYR A 142 0.27 4.35 -11.27
N ASP A 143 0.64 4.93 -12.41
CA ASP A 143 1.87 4.55 -13.13
C ASP A 143 2.94 5.62 -12.91
N TYR A 144 3.71 5.47 -11.84
CA TYR A 144 4.85 6.37 -11.54
C TYR A 144 6.11 5.99 -12.30
N ILE A 145 6.04 5.04 -13.25
CA ILE A 145 7.13 4.83 -14.22
C ILE A 145 6.94 5.78 -15.40
N GLU A 146 5.69 5.91 -15.86
CA GLU A 146 5.32 6.81 -16.96
C GLU A 146 5.14 8.26 -16.50
N LEU A 147 4.54 8.46 -15.32
CA LEU A 147 4.33 9.76 -14.69
C LEU A 147 5.09 9.82 -13.35
N PRO A 148 6.43 9.92 -13.38
CA PRO A 148 7.25 9.90 -12.17
C PRO A 148 6.92 11.06 -11.24
N LYS A 149 7.19 10.86 -9.95
CA LYS A 149 7.13 11.95 -8.97
C LYS A 149 8.43 12.74 -8.99
N SER A 150 8.34 14.03 -8.70
CA SER A 150 9.50 14.95 -8.62
C SER A 150 10.53 14.55 -7.56
N ASP A 151 10.13 13.77 -6.54
CA ASP A 151 11.04 13.22 -5.53
C ASP A 151 11.92 12.07 -6.05
N GLY A 152 11.75 11.64 -7.31
CA GLY A 152 12.46 10.51 -7.92
C GLY A 152 11.79 9.16 -7.70
N TYR A 153 10.62 9.11 -7.03
CA TYR A 153 9.88 7.88 -6.79
C TYR A 153 9.30 7.28 -8.06
N ARG A 154 9.44 5.95 -8.22
CA ARG A 154 8.98 5.20 -9.39
C ARG A 154 8.37 3.85 -9.04
N GLY A 155 7.52 3.35 -9.94
CA GLY A 155 6.84 2.07 -9.84
C GLY A 155 5.35 2.17 -10.19
N VAL A 156 4.68 1.04 -10.33
CA VAL A 156 3.23 1.01 -10.63
C VAL A 156 2.46 0.53 -9.41
N HIS A 157 1.43 1.26 -9.02
CA HIS A 157 0.48 0.87 -7.97
C HIS A 157 -0.82 0.42 -8.59
N LEU A 158 -1.26 -0.81 -8.28
CA LEU A 158 -2.57 -1.32 -8.68
C LEU A 158 -3.42 -1.58 -7.44
N ILE A 159 -4.57 -0.91 -7.34
CA ILE A 159 -5.48 -1.04 -6.22
C ILE A 159 -6.58 -2.02 -6.61
N HIS A 160 -6.76 -3.06 -5.80
CA HIS A 160 -7.80 -4.06 -6.01
C HIS A 160 -8.63 -4.25 -4.73
N LYS A 161 -9.92 -4.53 -4.86
CA LYS A 161 -10.74 -5.04 -3.75
C LYS A 161 -10.78 -6.55 -3.80
N TYR A 162 -10.65 -7.18 -2.64
CA TYR A 162 -10.90 -8.60 -2.50
C TYR A 162 -12.34 -8.93 -2.88
N ARG A 163 -12.50 -10.07 -3.56
CA ARG A 163 -13.80 -10.59 -3.98
C ARG A 163 -13.74 -12.12 -4.00
N SER A 164 -14.72 -12.73 -3.35
CA SER A 164 -14.96 -14.17 -3.34
C SER A 164 -16.46 -14.45 -3.39
N ARG A 165 -16.82 -15.53 -4.09
CA ARG A 165 -18.19 -16.07 -4.16
C ARG A 165 -18.45 -17.12 -3.07
N SER A 166 -17.40 -17.58 -2.39
CA SER A 166 -17.54 -18.55 -1.31
C SER A 166 -18.20 -17.88 -0.10
N GLU A 167 -19.26 -18.50 0.42
CA GLU A 167 -20.00 -18.03 1.59
C GLU A 167 -19.09 -17.78 2.80
N LYS A 168 -18.10 -18.65 3.00
CA LYS A 168 -17.08 -18.53 4.05
C LYS A 168 -16.19 -17.29 3.91
N HIS A 169 -15.96 -16.82 2.68
CA HIS A 169 -14.95 -15.80 2.38
C HIS A 169 -15.55 -14.47 1.91
N LYS A 170 -16.86 -14.41 1.65
CA LYS A 170 -17.55 -13.18 1.25
C LYS A 170 -17.45 -12.08 2.30
N VAL A 171 -17.26 -12.44 3.57
CA VAL A 171 -17.08 -11.51 4.69
C VAL A 171 -15.88 -10.56 4.49
N PHE A 172 -14.89 -10.96 3.69
CA PHE A 172 -13.72 -10.13 3.38
C PHE A 172 -13.88 -9.28 2.11
N ASN A 173 -15.02 -9.38 1.41
CA ASN A 173 -15.22 -8.68 0.16
C ASN A 173 -15.17 -7.16 0.35
N GLY A 174 -14.56 -6.48 -0.60
CA GLY A 174 -14.40 -5.02 -0.56
C GLY A 174 -13.17 -4.53 0.20
N LEU A 175 -12.47 -5.38 0.98
CA LEU A 175 -11.19 -5.01 1.58
C LEU A 175 -10.15 -4.75 0.48
N ARG A 176 -9.48 -3.60 0.55
CA ARG A 176 -8.56 -3.13 -0.49
C ARG A 176 -7.14 -3.64 -0.22
N ILE A 177 -6.49 -4.10 -1.28
CA ILE A 177 -5.08 -4.48 -1.28
C ILE A 177 -4.38 -3.72 -2.41
N GLU A 178 -3.26 -3.09 -2.08
CA GLU A 178 -2.39 -2.41 -3.02
C GLU A 178 -1.31 -3.37 -3.55
N PHE A 179 -1.11 -3.42 -4.86
CA PHE A 179 0.06 -4.05 -5.47
C PHE A 179 1.07 -3.00 -5.90
N GLN A 180 2.28 -3.07 -5.37
CA GLN A 180 3.42 -2.24 -5.76
C GLN A 180 4.33 -3.05 -6.70
N LEU A 181 4.32 -2.72 -7.99
CA LEU A 181 5.12 -3.38 -9.01
C LEU A 181 6.34 -2.50 -9.34
N ARG A 182 7.54 -3.06 -9.21
CA ARG A 182 8.80 -2.33 -9.39
C ARG A 182 9.81 -3.16 -10.16
N SER A 183 10.73 -2.50 -10.85
CA SER A 183 11.97 -3.14 -11.28
C SER A 183 12.93 -3.31 -10.09
N ALA A 184 14.01 -4.09 -10.28
CA ALA A 184 15.07 -4.23 -9.28
C ALA A 184 15.71 -2.87 -8.91
N LEU A 185 15.97 -2.00 -9.90
CA LEU A 185 16.56 -0.67 -9.67
C LEU A 185 15.61 0.26 -8.91
N GLN A 186 14.33 0.28 -9.30
CA GLN A 186 13.30 1.06 -8.60
C GLN A 186 13.09 0.58 -7.16
N HIS A 187 13.20 -0.73 -6.93
CA HIS A 187 13.17 -1.27 -5.58
C HIS A 187 14.41 -0.84 -4.78
N ALA A 188 15.61 -0.93 -5.35
CA ALA A 188 16.84 -0.50 -4.70
C ALA A 188 16.79 0.98 -4.29
N TRP A 189 16.30 1.86 -5.18
CA TRP A 189 16.04 3.27 -4.87
C TRP A 189 15.09 3.41 -3.65
N ALA A 190 13.96 2.72 -3.68
CA ALA A 190 12.96 2.85 -2.61
C ALA A 190 13.48 2.31 -1.26
N THR A 191 14.31 1.27 -1.29
CA THR A 191 14.98 0.74 -0.10
C THR A 191 16.03 1.73 0.41
N ALA A 192 16.83 2.34 -0.46
CA ALA A 192 17.80 3.36 -0.06
C ALA A 192 17.12 4.55 0.63
N VAL A 193 15.99 5.03 0.11
CA VAL A 193 15.19 6.08 0.75
C VAL A 193 14.65 5.65 2.12
N GLU A 194 14.19 4.39 2.26
CA GLU A 194 13.76 3.84 3.56
C GLU A 194 14.92 3.80 4.56
N THR A 195 16.08 3.31 4.12
CA THR A 195 17.27 3.16 4.94
C THR A 195 17.78 4.51 5.42
N VAL A 196 18.01 5.46 4.53
CA VAL A 196 18.49 6.79 4.91
C VAL A 196 17.50 7.48 5.84
N GLY A 197 16.19 7.46 5.53
CA GLY A 197 15.19 8.08 6.41
C GLY A 197 15.14 7.44 7.82
N THR A 198 15.48 6.16 7.94
CA THR A 198 15.60 5.49 9.24
C THR A 198 16.86 5.96 9.99
N PHE A 199 18.00 6.04 9.29
CA PHE A 199 19.27 6.42 9.90
C PHE A 199 19.34 7.89 10.31
N THR A 200 18.75 8.79 9.51
CA THR A 200 18.77 10.23 9.80
C THR A 200 17.64 10.66 10.75
N GLN A 201 16.73 9.75 11.12
CA GLN A 201 15.44 10.06 11.75
C GLN A 201 14.60 11.09 10.97
N GLN A 202 14.92 11.35 9.70
CA GLN A 202 14.20 12.30 8.85
C GLN A 202 13.12 11.58 8.05
N ALA A 203 11.94 12.19 7.95
CA ALA A 203 10.85 11.69 7.13
C ALA A 203 11.06 11.99 5.64
N LEU A 204 12.17 11.52 5.05
CA LEU A 204 12.55 11.77 3.65
C LEU A 204 11.49 11.32 2.65
N LYS A 205 10.75 10.25 2.97
CA LYS A 205 9.60 9.78 2.16
C LYS A 205 8.39 10.70 2.15
N SER A 206 8.34 11.67 3.05
CA SER A 206 7.29 12.68 3.15
C SER A 206 7.78 14.04 2.66
N ASN A 207 8.92 14.09 1.94
CA ASN A 207 9.57 15.32 1.50
C ASN A 207 10.00 16.25 2.68
N GLN A 208 10.34 15.66 3.83
CA GLN A 208 10.71 16.35 5.06
C GLN A 208 12.09 15.85 5.53
N GLY A 209 13.14 16.26 4.83
CA GLY A 209 14.51 16.04 5.29
C GLY A 209 15.47 17.02 4.62
N ASP A 210 16.76 16.79 4.86
CA ASP A 210 17.82 17.63 4.30
C ASP A 210 17.63 17.80 2.79
N GLN A 211 17.71 19.04 2.31
CA GLN A 211 17.54 19.37 0.90
C GLN A 211 18.54 18.60 0.03
N ASP A 212 19.72 18.30 0.57
CA ASP A 212 20.74 17.50 -0.12
C ASP A 212 20.29 16.05 -0.31
N TRP A 213 19.63 15.45 0.68
CA TRP A 213 19.06 14.10 0.54
C TRP A 213 17.90 14.06 -0.44
N LEU A 214 17.00 15.04 -0.38
CA LEU A 214 15.88 15.14 -1.32
C LEU A 214 16.39 15.28 -2.77
N ARG A 215 17.38 16.16 -2.98
CA ARG A 215 18.04 16.34 -4.27
C ARG A 215 18.75 15.07 -4.72
N PHE A 216 19.50 14.41 -3.84
CA PHE A 216 20.20 13.17 -4.14
C PHE A 216 19.25 12.10 -4.66
N PHE A 217 18.12 11.88 -3.98
CA PHE A 217 17.17 10.85 -4.39
C PHE A 217 16.40 11.21 -5.66
N ALA A 218 16.10 12.48 -5.90
CA ALA A 218 15.55 12.94 -7.18
C ALA A 218 16.51 12.66 -8.35
N LEU A 219 17.80 12.98 -8.17
CA LEU A 219 18.85 12.70 -9.17
C LEU A 219 19.08 11.20 -9.38
N MET A 220 19.10 10.41 -8.31
CA MET A 220 19.21 8.95 -8.39
C MET A 220 18.02 8.35 -9.16
N GLY A 221 16.80 8.85 -8.91
CA GLY A 221 15.60 8.46 -9.65
C GLY A 221 15.70 8.78 -11.14
N SER A 222 16.23 9.95 -11.48
CA SER A 222 16.50 10.40 -12.85
C SER A 222 17.53 9.53 -13.56
N ALA A 223 18.64 9.18 -12.89
CA ALA A 223 19.66 8.29 -13.43
C ALA A 223 19.10 6.88 -13.71
N ILE A 224 18.25 6.36 -12.82
CA ILE A 224 17.53 5.10 -13.05
C ILE A 224 16.60 5.22 -14.25
N ALA A 225 15.90 6.36 -14.40
CA ALA A 225 15.01 6.62 -15.53
C ALA A 225 15.72 6.54 -16.88
N MET A 226 16.88 7.21 -16.98
CA MET A 226 17.74 7.17 -18.16
C MET A 226 18.18 5.73 -18.47
N ARG A 227 18.67 4.99 -17.46
CA ARG A 227 19.11 3.60 -17.62
C ARG A 227 18.00 2.65 -18.03
N GLU A 228 16.77 2.90 -17.57
CA GLU A 228 15.60 2.09 -17.89
C GLU A 228 14.88 2.52 -19.17
N GLY A 229 15.29 3.64 -19.80
CA GLY A 229 14.66 4.19 -21.00
C GLY A 229 13.22 4.63 -20.75
N THR A 230 13.00 5.41 -19.68
CA THR A 230 11.67 5.85 -19.23
C THR A 230 11.66 7.34 -18.86
N PRO A 231 10.50 8.02 -18.81
CA PRO A 231 10.43 9.46 -18.55
C PRO A 231 11.16 9.90 -17.27
N ILE A 232 11.90 11.01 -17.36
CA ILE A 232 12.66 11.59 -16.25
C ILE A 232 11.70 12.44 -15.39
N PRO A 233 11.83 12.42 -14.04
CA PRO A 233 11.11 13.29 -13.12
C PRO A 233 11.30 14.79 -13.35
#